data_AF-A0A147K081-F1
#
_entry.id   AF-A0A147K081-F1
#
_cell.length_a   1.000
_cell.length_b   1.000
_cell.length_c   1.000
_cell.angle_alpha   90.00
_cell.angle_beta   90.00
_cell.angle_gamma   90.00
#
_symmetry.space_group_name_H-M   'P 1'
#
loop_
_entity.id
_entity.type
_entity.pdbx_description
1 polymer ?
#
loop_
_entity_poly.entity_id
_entity_poly.type
_entity_poly.pdbx_seq_one_letter_code
_entity_poly.pdbx_strand_id
1 'polypeptide(L)'
;MCLRRSIPDIAHGTMDFDLYKKIIDEASQRGVYSIKLSWRGEPLLNPNIVKMVKYAKDKGIKDVAFLTNGERLSEKMAIDLTEAGLDWISFSIDGMGETYERIRWPETFDGIVKKVKFLKEYRDGKGLEKPLIRVQTIWGAVKNNPGEYFDFWEKIADKVYIIADQLRYETASFPKNPEYICPEPWRRMVIGADGTVPNCISDYEELNPLGDVKKQSLYEIWHGEKFNKLRELIRNGKIFENKPCAMCHDAGLMYPKTVKIGNKQIKIWLYEGQEIDVSKMDARPKNKKAQD
;
A
#
# COMPACT_ATOMS: atom_id res chain seq x y z
N MET A 1 10.28 -0.49 -7.81
CA MET A 1 9.69 0.62 -8.61
C MET A 1 8.16 0.58 -8.47
N CYS A 2 7.43 1.68 -8.68
CA CYS A 2 5.96 1.69 -8.61
C CYS A 2 5.33 1.00 -9.84
N LEU A 3 4.51 -0.02 -9.61
CA LEU A 3 3.96 -0.88 -10.66
C LEU A 3 3.14 -0.10 -11.72
N ARG A 4 2.50 1.01 -11.30
CA ARG A 4 1.70 1.85 -12.18
C ARG A 4 2.47 2.41 -13.39
N ARG A 5 3.79 2.59 -13.33
CA ARG A 5 4.58 3.07 -14.48
C ARG A 5 4.81 2.01 -15.55
N SER A 6 4.54 0.74 -15.26
CA SER A 6 4.90 -0.38 -16.14
C SER A 6 3.69 -1.13 -16.69
N ILE A 7 2.47 -0.75 -16.32
CA ILE A 7 1.25 -1.31 -16.89
C ILE A 7 0.56 -0.22 -17.72
N PRO A 8 0.62 -0.30 -19.06
CA PRO A 8 0.21 0.79 -19.95
C PRO A 8 -1.30 1.01 -20.01
N ASP A 9 -2.11 -0.04 -19.85
CA ASP A 9 -3.57 -0.01 -20.15
C ASP A 9 -4.44 -0.03 -18.90
N ILE A 10 -4.10 0.79 -17.91
CA ILE A 10 -4.86 0.88 -16.65
C ILE A 10 -5.68 2.16 -16.61
N ALA A 11 -6.95 2.04 -16.21
CA ALA A 11 -7.82 3.18 -15.93
C ALA A 11 -7.16 4.18 -14.96
N HIS A 12 -7.06 5.43 -15.38
CA HIS A 12 -6.59 6.54 -14.57
C HIS A 12 -7.78 7.36 -14.07
N GLY A 13 -7.73 7.74 -12.80
CA GLY A 13 -8.75 8.61 -12.22
C GLY A 13 -8.73 8.58 -10.70
N THR A 14 -9.66 9.34 -10.14
CA THR A 14 -10.02 9.28 -8.73
C THR A 14 -11.43 8.72 -8.63
N MET A 15 -11.73 8.02 -7.53
CA MET A 15 -13.07 7.52 -7.30
C MET A 15 -14.03 8.68 -7.12
N ASP A 16 -15.14 8.64 -7.83
CA ASP A 16 -16.24 9.58 -7.63
C ASP A 16 -16.70 9.56 -6.16
N PHE A 17 -16.98 10.74 -5.61
CA PHE A 17 -17.28 10.84 -4.19
C PHE A 17 -18.65 10.26 -3.83
N ASP A 18 -19.64 10.31 -4.72
CA ASP A 18 -20.94 9.69 -4.49
C ASP A 18 -20.84 8.16 -4.54
N LEU A 19 -20.05 7.62 -5.47
CA LEU A 19 -19.73 6.20 -5.48
C LEU A 19 -19.02 5.77 -4.19
N TYR A 20 -18.06 6.55 -3.71
CA TYR A 20 -17.38 6.30 -2.44
C TYR A 20 -18.37 6.28 -1.26
N LYS A 21 -19.28 7.26 -1.18
CA LYS A 21 -20.30 7.30 -0.13
C LYS A 21 -21.18 6.05 -0.13
N LYS A 22 -21.66 5.62 -1.30
CA LYS A 22 -22.41 4.36 -1.48
C LYS A 22 -21.64 3.18 -0.88
N ILE A 23 -20.37 3.02 -1.26
CA ILE A 23 -19.51 1.93 -0.77
C ILE A 23 -19.39 1.97 0.76
N ILE A 24 -19.11 3.13 1.33
CA ILE A 24 -18.94 3.28 2.78
C ILE A 24 -20.24 3.04 3.54
N ASP A 25 -21.39 3.47 3.01
CA ASP A 25 -22.69 3.22 3.61
C ASP A 25 -22.98 1.72 3.67
N GLU A 26 -22.77 0.99 2.56
CA GLU A 26 -22.96 -0.45 2.52
C GLU A 26 -21.97 -1.23 3.42
N ALA A 27 -20.72 -0.77 3.48
CA ALA A 27 -19.67 -1.36 4.31
C ALA A 27 -19.96 -1.15 5.80
N SER A 28 -20.34 0.07 6.20
CA SER A 28 -20.67 0.40 7.58
C SER A 28 -21.88 -0.40 8.08
N GLN A 29 -22.94 -0.50 7.29
CA GLN A 29 -24.14 -1.30 7.63
C GLN A 29 -23.82 -2.77 7.90
N ARG A 30 -22.70 -3.28 7.36
CA ARG A 30 -22.24 -4.66 7.53
C ARG A 30 -21.15 -4.81 8.59
N GLY A 31 -20.86 -3.75 9.34
CA GLY A 31 -19.86 -3.78 10.40
C GLY A 31 -18.42 -3.89 9.89
N VAL A 32 -18.12 -3.41 8.67
CA VAL A 32 -16.73 -3.32 8.20
C VAL A 32 -15.95 -2.42 9.15
N TYR A 33 -14.93 -2.99 9.78
CA TYR A 33 -14.18 -2.32 10.83
C TYR A 33 -13.12 -1.35 10.28
N SER A 34 -12.41 -1.77 9.23
CA SER A 34 -11.22 -1.10 8.69
C SER A 34 -11.31 -0.90 7.19
N ILE A 35 -10.89 0.27 6.72
CA ILE A 35 -10.69 0.57 5.30
C ILE A 35 -9.29 1.15 5.06
N LYS A 36 -8.73 0.84 3.89
CA LYS A 36 -7.47 1.42 3.44
C LYS A 36 -7.67 2.15 2.11
N LEU A 37 -7.55 3.47 2.12
CA LEU A 37 -7.78 4.36 0.97
C LEU A 37 -6.57 4.44 0.03
N SER A 38 -5.92 3.31 -0.23
CA SER A 38 -4.77 3.24 -1.13
C SER A 38 -4.65 1.84 -1.73
N TRP A 39 -4.52 1.78 -3.05
CA TRP A 39 -4.16 0.55 -3.77
C TRP A 39 -3.11 0.86 -4.83
N ARG A 40 -3.53 1.20 -6.05
CA ARG A 40 -2.66 1.50 -7.20
C ARG A 40 -2.68 3.00 -7.55
N GLY A 41 -1.99 3.80 -6.75
CA GLY A 41 -1.92 5.26 -6.94
C GLY A 41 -1.43 5.98 -5.70
N GLU A 42 -1.62 7.30 -5.69
CA GLU A 42 -1.25 8.17 -4.58
C GLU A 42 -2.52 8.83 -4.01
N PRO A 43 -2.95 8.49 -2.77
CA PRO A 43 -4.18 9.03 -2.17
C PRO A 43 -4.18 10.55 -2.05
N LEU A 44 -3.03 11.19 -1.83
CA LEU A 44 -2.95 12.65 -1.66
C LEU A 44 -3.16 13.43 -2.97
N LEU A 45 -3.26 12.73 -4.12
CA LEU A 45 -3.71 13.34 -5.38
C LEU A 45 -5.24 13.45 -5.48
N ASN A 46 -5.99 12.76 -4.62
CA ASN A 46 -7.45 12.85 -4.62
C ASN A 46 -7.90 14.13 -3.87
N PRO A 47 -8.55 15.09 -4.53
CA PRO A 47 -8.98 16.33 -3.89
C PRO A 47 -10.01 16.11 -2.77
N ASN A 48 -10.67 14.95 -2.74
CA ASN A 48 -11.64 14.58 -1.72
C ASN A 48 -11.05 13.72 -0.60
N ILE A 49 -9.74 13.46 -0.53
CA ILE A 49 -9.17 12.51 0.45
C ILE A 49 -9.55 12.84 1.91
N VAL A 50 -9.51 14.11 2.30
CA VAL A 50 -9.94 14.57 3.64
C VAL A 50 -11.43 14.29 3.86
N LYS A 51 -12.27 14.62 2.86
CA LYS A 51 -13.71 14.38 2.93
C LYS A 51 -14.03 12.89 2.99
N MET A 52 -13.27 12.06 2.27
CA MET A 52 -13.42 10.61 2.29
C MET A 52 -13.10 10.05 3.68
N VAL A 53 -11.98 10.46 4.28
CA VAL A 53 -11.64 10.09 5.67
C VAL A 53 -12.76 10.49 6.61
N LYS A 54 -13.16 11.77 6.60
CA LYS A 54 -14.22 12.28 7.47
C LYS A 54 -15.53 11.52 7.28
N TYR A 55 -15.95 11.28 6.04
CA TYR A 55 -17.19 10.55 5.75
C TYR A 55 -17.17 9.12 6.30
N ALA A 56 -16.06 8.39 6.13
CA ALA A 56 -15.91 7.05 6.71
C ALA A 56 -16.00 7.05 8.23
N LYS A 57 -15.36 8.02 8.89
CA LYS A 57 -15.44 8.17 10.36
C LYS A 57 -16.84 8.51 10.82
N ASP A 58 -17.50 9.47 10.16
CA ASP A 58 -18.87 9.89 10.47
C ASP A 58 -19.88 8.73 10.28
N LYS A 59 -19.60 7.81 9.34
CA LYS A 59 -20.37 6.58 9.13
C LYS A 59 -19.99 5.43 10.07
N GLY A 60 -19.08 5.64 11.01
CA GLY A 60 -18.78 4.67 12.06
C GLY A 60 -17.69 3.65 11.73
N ILE A 61 -16.97 3.80 10.60
CA ILE A 61 -15.77 3.00 10.32
C ILE A 61 -14.72 3.30 11.39
N LYS A 62 -14.22 2.25 12.04
CA LYS A 62 -13.38 2.36 13.23
C LYS A 62 -11.92 2.64 12.91
N ASP A 63 -11.44 2.10 11.80
CA ASP A 63 -10.05 2.24 11.36
C ASP A 63 -9.97 2.71 9.90
N VAL A 64 -9.52 3.95 9.70
CA VAL A 64 -9.32 4.55 8.38
C VAL A 64 -7.83 4.82 8.19
N ALA A 65 -7.27 4.20 7.15
CA ALA A 65 -5.84 4.26 6.88
C ALA A 65 -5.53 4.56 5.42
N PHE A 66 -4.34 5.07 5.12
CA PHE A 66 -3.77 4.99 3.78
C PHE A 66 -2.24 4.97 3.79
N LEU A 67 -1.68 4.59 2.65
CA LEU A 67 -0.26 4.65 2.35
C LEU A 67 -0.02 5.74 1.29
N THR A 68 0.95 6.62 1.54
CA THR A 68 1.32 7.74 0.66
C THR A 68 2.83 7.79 0.43
N ASN A 69 3.26 8.40 -0.67
CA ASN A 69 4.63 8.87 -0.89
C ASN A 69 4.95 10.16 -0.11
N GLY A 70 3.94 10.88 0.38
CA GLY A 70 4.06 12.12 1.15
C GLY A 70 4.38 13.38 0.34
N GLU A 71 4.60 13.27 -0.97
CA GLU A 71 5.03 14.41 -1.82
C GLU A 71 4.04 15.58 -1.75
N ARG A 72 2.74 15.28 -1.81
CA ARG A 72 1.66 16.28 -1.80
C ARG A 72 1.13 16.62 -0.40
N LEU A 73 1.75 16.10 0.66
CA LEU A 73 1.32 16.41 2.02
C LEU A 73 1.77 17.83 2.39
N SER A 74 0.83 18.78 2.36
CA SER A 74 1.02 20.12 2.91
C SER A 74 0.69 20.13 4.40
N GLU A 75 1.17 21.15 5.12
CA GLU A 75 0.82 21.38 6.53
C GLU A 75 -0.69 21.46 6.74
N LYS A 76 -1.39 22.21 5.88
CA LYS A 76 -2.85 22.30 5.92
C LYS A 76 -3.50 20.92 5.75
N MET A 77 -3.03 20.11 4.80
CA MET A 77 -3.59 18.77 4.57
C MET A 77 -3.30 17.84 5.75
N ALA A 78 -2.12 17.93 6.37
CA ALA A 78 -1.77 17.18 7.57
C ALA A 78 -2.70 17.53 8.76
N ILE A 79 -3.00 18.82 8.94
CA ILE A 79 -3.99 19.30 9.91
C ILE A 79 -5.37 18.73 9.60
N ASP A 80 -5.86 18.97 8.38
CA ASP A 80 -7.20 18.57 7.96
C ASP A 80 -7.41 17.04 8.08
N LEU A 81 -6.40 16.23 7.77
CA LEU A 81 -6.44 14.77 7.90
C LEU A 81 -6.47 14.32 9.36
N THR A 82 -5.71 14.98 10.22
CA THR A 82 -5.71 14.74 11.67
C THR A 82 -7.09 15.02 12.25
N GLU A 83 -7.67 16.18 11.90
CA GLU A 83 -8.99 16.61 12.38
C GLU A 83 -10.15 15.80 11.77
N ALA A 84 -9.98 15.28 10.56
CA ALA A 84 -10.93 14.34 9.94
C ALA A 84 -11.00 12.99 10.67
N GLY A 85 -10.08 12.72 11.60
CA GLY A 85 -10.04 11.49 12.39
C GLY A 85 -9.34 10.33 11.70
N LEU A 86 -8.33 10.61 10.85
CA LEU A 86 -7.49 9.58 10.26
C LEU A 86 -6.83 8.73 11.36
N ASP A 87 -6.88 7.40 11.23
CA ASP A 87 -6.28 6.50 12.22
C ASP A 87 -4.82 6.18 11.90
N TRP A 88 -4.50 5.98 10.63
CA TRP A 88 -3.13 5.69 10.19
C TRP A 88 -2.75 6.43 8.92
N ILE A 89 -1.59 7.07 8.96
CA ILE A 89 -0.87 7.48 7.76
C ILE A 89 0.43 6.71 7.68
N SER A 90 0.70 6.16 6.50
CA SER A 90 1.94 5.44 6.24
C SER A 90 2.72 6.14 5.15
N PHE A 91 4.01 6.35 5.36
CA PHE A 91 4.90 6.97 4.40
C PHE A 91 5.81 5.92 3.77
N SER A 92 5.84 5.92 2.45
CA SER A 92 6.70 5.05 1.65
C SER A 92 8.06 5.70 1.47
N ILE A 93 8.99 5.40 2.37
CA ILE A 93 10.32 6.02 2.43
C ILE A 93 11.37 4.94 2.15
N ASP A 94 11.85 4.86 0.91
CA ASP A 94 12.83 3.84 0.53
C ASP A 94 14.25 4.41 0.61
N GLY A 95 14.96 4.12 1.69
CA GLY A 95 16.33 4.60 1.92
C GLY A 95 16.42 6.00 2.52
N MET A 96 17.64 6.56 2.54
CA MET A 96 17.95 7.89 3.07
C MET A 96 18.80 8.69 2.07
N GLY A 97 18.79 10.02 2.19
CA GLY A 97 19.57 10.94 1.34
C GLY A 97 19.41 10.62 -0.15
N GLU A 98 20.53 10.54 -0.87
CA GLU A 98 20.56 10.25 -2.31
C GLU A 98 19.82 8.95 -2.71
N THR A 99 19.79 7.93 -1.85
CA THR A 99 19.05 6.69 -2.16
C THR A 99 17.55 6.94 -2.16
N TYR A 100 17.05 7.69 -1.18
CA TYR A 100 15.66 8.10 -1.15
C TYR A 100 15.32 8.98 -2.35
N GLU A 101 16.11 10.00 -2.61
CA GLU A 101 15.84 11.00 -3.66
C GLU A 101 15.86 10.39 -5.06
N ARG A 102 16.76 9.43 -5.30
CA ARG A 102 16.80 8.64 -6.52
C ARG A 102 15.53 7.80 -6.70
N ILE A 103 15.08 7.10 -5.65
CA ILE A 103 13.95 6.17 -5.73
C ILE A 103 12.59 6.89 -5.72
N ARG A 104 12.48 7.98 -4.96
CA ARG A 104 11.23 8.67 -4.60
C ARG A 104 11.12 10.08 -5.18
N TRP A 105 11.93 10.39 -6.20
CA TRP A 105 11.85 11.64 -6.97
C TRP A 105 10.40 12.05 -7.33
N PRO A 106 10.03 13.34 -7.27
CA PRO A 106 10.88 14.52 -7.03
C PRO A 106 11.08 14.92 -5.56
N GLU A 107 10.53 14.17 -4.62
CA GLU A 107 10.62 14.52 -3.20
C GLU A 107 12.06 14.40 -2.68
N THR A 108 12.48 15.33 -1.81
CA THR A 108 13.79 15.30 -1.17
C THR A 108 13.72 14.58 0.18
N PHE A 109 14.83 14.02 0.64
CA PHE A 109 14.84 13.35 1.94
C PHE A 109 14.51 14.33 3.07
N ASP A 110 15.09 15.53 3.05
CA ASP A 110 14.80 16.58 4.03
C ASP A 110 13.36 17.08 3.93
N GLY A 111 12.81 17.15 2.72
CA GLY A 111 11.43 17.56 2.46
C GLY A 111 10.43 16.61 3.12
N ILE A 112 10.59 15.31 2.91
CA ILE A 112 9.71 14.31 3.55
C ILE A 112 9.89 14.29 5.07
N VAL A 113 11.12 14.44 5.58
CA VAL A 113 11.38 14.50 7.02
C VAL A 113 10.65 15.67 7.67
N LYS A 114 10.69 16.86 7.07
CA LYS A 114 9.96 18.04 7.56
C LYS A 114 8.46 17.79 7.63
N LYS A 115 7.88 17.18 6.60
CA LYS A 115 6.43 16.87 6.55
C LYS A 115 6.00 15.88 7.62
N VAL A 116 6.77 14.80 7.81
CA VAL A 116 6.46 13.79 8.83
C VAL A 116 6.61 14.39 10.24
N LYS A 117 7.66 15.18 10.48
CA LYS A 117 7.85 15.90 11.76
C LYS A 117 6.72 16.86 12.04
N PHE A 118 6.35 17.70 11.08
CA PHE A 118 5.23 18.64 11.24
C PHE A 118 3.95 17.92 11.64
N LEU A 119 3.60 16.83 10.96
CA LEU A 119 2.40 16.06 11.30
C LEU A 119 2.46 15.52 12.74
N LYS A 120 3.61 14.97 13.15
CA LYS A 120 3.80 14.48 14.52
C LYS A 120 3.66 15.61 15.54
N GLU A 121 4.36 16.72 15.33
CA GLU A 121 4.35 17.88 16.24
C GLU A 121 2.96 18.48 16.35
N TYR A 122 2.22 18.62 15.24
CA TYR A 122 0.84 19.10 15.26
C TYR A 122 -0.07 18.18 16.08
N ARG A 123 -0.04 16.87 15.78
CA ARG A 123 -0.84 15.86 16.47
C ARG A 123 -0.53 15.81 17.97
N ASP A 124 0.75 15.68 18.31
CA ASP A 124 1.21 15.57 19.70
C ASP A 124 0.93 16.87 20.46
N GLY A 125 1.10 18.04 19.84
CA GLY A 125 0.77 19.34 20.40
C GLY A 125 -0.72 19.55 20.69
N LYS A 126 -1.61 18.78 20.05
CA LYS A 126 -3.05 18.71 20.35
C LYS A 126 -3.39 17.67 21.42
N GLY A 127 -2.41 16.94 21.94
CA GLY A 127 -2.63 15.82 22.87
C GLY A 127 -3.33 14.62 22.22
N LEU A 128 -3.22 14.49 20.89
CA LEU A 128 -3.84 13.39 20.14
C LEU A 128 -2.86 12.23 19.98
N GLU A 129 -3.37 11.01 20.01
CA GLU A 129 -2.60 9.79 19.71
C GLU A 129 -2.68 9.38 18.23
N LYS A 130 -3.60 9.99 17.46
CA LYS A 130 -3.89 9.65 16.06
C LYS A 130 -3.86 10.88 15.15
N PRO A 131 -3.46 10.74 13.87
CA PRO A 131 -3.14 9.48 13.19
C PRO A 131 -1.83 8.87 13.67
N LEU A 132 -1.76 7.53 13.73
CA LEU A 132 -0.50 6.82 13.92
C LEU A 132 0.36 6.96 12.66
N ILE A 133 1.58 7.42 12.85
CA ILE A 133 2.55 7.73 11.80
C ILE A 133 3.46 6.53 11.63
N ARG A 134 3.30 5.83 10.52
CA ARG A 134 4.16 4.71 10.13
C ARG A 134 5.10 5.12 9.00
N VAL A 135 6.36 4.80 9.15
CA VAL A 135 7.34 4.85 8.06
C VAL A 135 7.61 3.42 7.58
N GLN A 136 7.55 3.19 6.28
CA GLN A 136 7.80 1.88 5.68
C GLN A 136 8.81 1.95 4.52
N THR A 137 9.68 0.95 4.45
CA THR A 137 10.71 0.79 3.42
C THR A 137 10.77 -0.65 2.92
N ILE A 138 11.22 -0.87 1.69
CA ILE A 138 11.69 -2.19 1.24
C ILE A 138 13.06 -2.52 1.82
N TRP A 139 13.33 -3.80 2.09
CA TRP A 139 14.59 -4.28 2.66
C TRP A 139 15.79 -3.86 1.81
N GLY A 140 15.72 -4.05 0.50
CA GLY A 140 16.80 -3.73 -0.43
C GLY A 140 17.28 -2.29 -0.37
N ALA A 141 16.40 -1.35 0.01
CA ALA A 141 16.71 0.08 0.08
C ALA A 141 17.49 0.48 1.34
N VAL A 142 17.45 -0.36 2.37
CA VAL A 142 18.10 -0.10 3.66
C VAL A 142 19.09 -1.18 4.08
N LYS A 143 19.22 -2.28 3.31
CA LYS A 143 20.02 -3.45 3.68
C LYS A 143 21.49 -3.16 4.02
N ASN A 144 22.06 -2.09 3.47
CA ASN A 144 23.46 -1.72 3.71
C ASN A 144 23.66 -1.05 5.07
N ASN A 145 22.73 -0.15 5.46
CA ASN A 145 22.77 0.60 6.73
C ASN A 145 21.40 0.57 7.42
N PRO A 146 20.86 -0.60 7.80
CA PRO A 146 19.51 -0.68 8.34
C PRO A 146 19.44 0.01 9.71
N GLY A 147 20.50 -0.04 10.52
CA GLY A 147 20.50 0.57 11.85
C GLY A 147 20.34 2.09 11.84
N GLU A 148 21.06 2.77 10.96
CA GLU A 148 20.94 4.22 10.78
C GLU A 148 19.49 4.62 10.43
N TYR A 149 18.84 3.86 9.54
CA TYR A 149 17.46 4.10 9.14
C TYR A 149 16.48 4.00 10.32
N PHE A 150 16.58 2.94 11.14
CA PHE A 150 15.73 2.80 12.32
C PHE A 150 16.06 3.84 13.39
N ASP A 151 17.33 4.03 13.73
CA ASP A 151 17.75 4.99 14.76
C ASP A 151 17.32 6.42 14.43
N PHE A 152 17.19 6.75 13.15
CA PHE A 152 16.65 8.02 12.69
C PHE A 152 15.12 8.06 12.78
N TRP A 153 14.42 7.11 12.14
CA TRP A 153 12.96 7.18 12.01
C TRP A 153 12.21 6.77 13.29
N GLU A 154 12.74 5.93 14.17
CA GLU A 154 12.10 5.59 15.46
C GLU A 154 11.96 6.80 16.39
N LYS A 155 12.75 7.86 16.17
CA LYS A 155 12.65 9.13 16.90
C LYS A 155 11.54 10.04 16.38
N ILE A 156 11.04 9.78 15.16
CA ILE A 156 10.12 10.67 14.44
C ILE A 156 8.78 9.99 14.16
N ALA A 157 8.76 8.70 13.83
CA ALA A 157 7.55 7.95 13.52
C ALA A 157 7.16 7.06 14.71
N ASP A 158 5.87 6.80 14.89
CA ASP A 158 5.40 5.89 15.95
C ASP A 158 5.70 4.42 15.60
N LYS A 159 5.90 4.12 14.31
CA LYS A 159 6.30 2.79 13.84
C LYS A 159 7.19 2.86 12.61
N VAL A 160 8.29 2.11 12.63
CA VAL A 160 9.14 1.85 11.46
C VAL A 160 8.95 0.40 11.03
N TYR A 161 8.69 0.16 9.75
CA TYR A 161 8.40 -1.17 9.22
C TYR A 161 9.22 -1.47 7.97
N ILE A 162 9.80 -2.67 7.91
CA ILE A 162 10.45 -3.19 6.71
C ILE A 162 9.51 -4.19 6.05
N ILE A 163 9.31 -4.02 4.74
CA ILE A 163 8.72 -5.04 3.87
C ILE A 163 9.83 -5.79 3.12
N ALA A 164 9.61 -7.08 2.89
CA ALA A 164 10.43 -7.86 1.98
C ALA A 164 10.43 -7.23 0.59
N ASP A 165 11.53 -7.40 -0.13
CA ASP A 165 11.58 -7.07 -1.55
C ASP A 165 10.61 -7.98 -2.31
N GLN A 166 9.92 -7.41 -3.30
CA GLN A 166 8.91 -8.10 -4.10
C GLN A 166 9.06 -7.70 -5.57
N LEU A 167 9.43 -8.64 -6.43
CA LEU A 167 9.43 -8.43 -7.88
C LEU A 167 7.99 -8.48 -8.39
N ARG A 168 7.39 -7.30 -8.56
CA ARG A 168 6.02 -7.14 -9.05
C ARG A 168 5.91 -7.11 -10.58
N TYR A 169 7.03 -7.14 -11.31
CA TYR A 169 7.12 -6.94 -12.77
C TYR A 169 7.45 -8.23 -13.55
N GLU A 170 8.05 -9.22 -12.90
CA GLU A 170 8.56 -10.45 -13.50
C GLU A 170 7.94 -11.64 -12.74
N THR A 171 6.64 -11.83 -12.92
CA THR A 171 5.81 -12.67 -12.04
C THR A 171 5.94 -14.18 -12.25
N ALA A 172 6.82 -14.64 -13.14
CA ALA A 172 6.84 -16.02 -13.61
C ALA A 172 7.98 -16.90 -13.06
N SER A 173 8.92 -16.35 -12.28
CA SER A 173 10.25 -16.99 -12.15
C SER A 173 10.74 -17.26 -10.73
N PHE A 174 9.88 -17.22 -9.70
CA PHE A 174 10.29 -17.48 -8.32
C PHE A 174 9.57 -18.71 -7.74
N PRO A 175 10.25 -19.47 -6.85
CA PRO A 175 9.68 -20.67 -6.25
C PRO A 175 8.45 -20.31 -5.42
N LYS A 176 7.35 -21.03 -5.65
CA LYS A 176 6.13 -20.93 -4.84
C LYS A 176 6.23 -21.86 -3.63
N ASN A 177 5.66 -21.44 -2.51
CA ASN A 177 5.47 -22.33 -1.38
C ASN A 177 4.33 -23.33 -1.70
N PRO A 178 4.61 -24.65 -1.78
CA PRO A 178 3.60 -25.65 -2.12
C PRO A 178 2.50 -25.79 -1.04
N GLU A 179 2.77 -25.34 0.18
CA GLU A 179 1.82 -25.35 1.30
C GLU A 179 1.06 -24.01 1.44
N TYR A 180 1.23 -23.09 0.49
CA TYR A 180 0.61 -21.76 0.57
C TYR A 180 -0.92 -21.84 0.46
N ILE A 181 -1.61 -21.36 1.49
CA ILE A 181 -3.06 -21.19 1.51
C ILE A 181 -3.36 -19.70 1.65
N CYS A 182 -3.98 -19.11 0.62
CA CYS A 182 -4.31 -17.69 0.62
C CYS A 182 -5.59 -17.39 1.42
N PRO A 183 -5.55 -16.52 2.45
CA PRO A 183 -6.74 -16.16 3.22
C PRO A 183 -7.48 -14.92 2.67
N GLU A 184 -6.95 -14.22 1.65
CA GLU A 184 -7.48 -12.93 1.19
C GLU A 184 -8.97 -12.96 0.81
N PRO A 185 -9.49 -13.97 0.07
CA PRO A 185 -10.89 -13.98 -0.37
C PRO A 185 -11.94 -14.11 0.73
N TRP A 186 -11.52 -14.33 1.98
CA TRP A 186 -12.39 -14.35 3.17
C TRP A 186 -12.23 -13.10 4.05
N ARG A 187 -11.23 -12.26 3.80
CA ARG A 187 -10.88 -11.16 4.71
C ARG A 187 -10.97 -9.78 4.07
N ARG A 188 -10.74 -9.66 2.77
CA ARG A 188 -10.58 -8.35 2.12
C ARG A 188 -11.22 -8.31 0.74
N MET A 189 -11.89 -7.20 0.46
CA MET A 189 -12.29 -6.77 -0.87
C MET A 189 -11.47 -5.53 -1.24
N VAL A 190 -10.98 -5.49 -2.47
CA VAL A 190 -10.34 -4.31 -3.05
C VAL A 190 -11.31 -3.72 -4.07
N ILE A 191 -11.39 -2.39 -4.14
CA ILE A 191 -12.24 -1.68 -5.08
C ILE A 191 -11.36 -0.65 -5.79
N GLY A 192 -11.28 -0.77 -7.11
CA GLY A 192 -10.60 0.17 -8.00
C GLY A 192 -11.30 1.52 -8.00
N ALA A 193 -10.57 2.57 -8.41
CA ALA A 193 -11.13 3.93 -8.47
C ALA A 193 -12.32 4.04 -9.46
N ASP A 194 -12.37 3.16 -10.45
CA ASP A 194 -13.43 3.02 -11.43
C ASP A 194 -14.62 2.16 -10.94
N GLY A 195 -14.55 1.58 -9.74
CA GLY A 195 -15.56 0.69 -9.17
C GLY A 195 -15.35 -0.80 -9.43
N THR A 196 -14.35 -1.18 -10.23
CA THR A 196 -14.04 -2.59 -10.50
C THR A 196 -13.51 -3.25 -9.23
N VAL A 197 -13.97 -4.48 -8.95
CA VAL A 197 -13.45 -5.32 -7.86
C VAL A 197 -12.47 -6.33 -8.45
N PRO A 198 -11.14 -6.13 -8.34
CA PRO A 198 -10.16 -7.11 -8.81
C PRO A 198 -10.19 -8.41 -7.98
N ASN A 199 -9.41 -9.42 -8.40
CA ASN A 199 -9.28 -10.68 -7.67
C ASN A 199 -8.79 -10.49 -6.23
N CYS A 200 -7.78 -9.63 -6.05
CA CYS A 200 -7.27 -9.22 -4.73
C CYS A 200 -6.37 -7.99 -4.87
N ILE A 201 -5.72 -7.59 -3.76
CA ILE A 201 -4.76 -6.47 -3.74
C ILE A 201 -3.53 -6.68 -4.64
N SER A 202 -3.17 -7.93 -4.93
CA SER A 202 -2.02 -8.29 -5.76
C SER A 202 -2.38 -8.47 -7.24
N ASP A 203 -3.67 -8.40 -7.60
CA ASP A 203 -4.14 -8.45 -8.99
C ASP A 203 -4.14 -7.05 -9.63
N TYR A 204 -2.93 -6.50 -9.77
CA TYR A 204 -2.70 -5.13 -10.24
C TYR A 204 -3.01 -4.91 -11.72
N GLU A 205 -3.17 -5.96 -12.51
CA GLU A 205 -3.56 -5.89 -13.92
C GLU A 205 -5.05 -6.21 -14.10
N GLU A 206 -5.78 -6.48 -13.00
CA GLU A 206 -7.21 -6.81 -13.02
C GLU A 206 -7.49 -8.00 -13.94
N LEU A 207 -6.64 -9.02 -13.91
CA LEU A 207 -6.70 -10.17 -14.81
C LEU A 207 -7.89 -11.08 -14.53
N ASN A 208 -8.49 -10.99 -13.34
CA ASN A 208 -9.70 -11.73 -12.98
C ASN A 208 -10.64 -10.87 -12.10
N PRO A 209 -11.39 -9.91 -12.68
CA PRO A 209 -12.28 -9.05 -11.92
C PRO A 209 -13.48 -9.83 -11.37
N LEU A 210 -13.73 -9.69 -10.07
CA LEU A 210 -14.75 -10.40 -9.30
C LEU A 210 -16.10 -9.66 -9.26
N GLY A 211 -16.16 -8.39 -9.62
CA GLY A 211 -17.40 -7.61 -9.62
C GLY A 211 -17.21 -6.14 -10.00
N ASP A 212 -18.31 -5.38 -9.95
CA ASP A 212 -18.35 -3.93 -10.24
C ASP A 212 -19.36 -3.25 -9.30
N VAL A 213 -18.87 -2.41 -8.39
CA VAL A 213 -19.70 -1.76 -7.37
C VAL A 213 -20.63 -0.67 -7.93
N LYS A 214 -20.50 -0.33 -9.22
CA LYS A 214 -21.49 0.52 -9.91
C LYS A 214 -22.75 -0.27 -10.29
N LYS A 215 -22.63 -1.59 -10.42
CA LYS A 215 -23.71 -2.48 -10.89
C LYS A 215 -24.29 -3.35 -9.79
N GLN A 216 -23.49 -3.65 -8.77
CA GLN A 216 -23.82 -4.59 -7.70
C GLN A 216 -23.52 -3.97 -6.34
N SER A 217 -24.18 -4.46 -5.29
CA SER A 217 -23.82 -4.17 -3.90
C SER A 217 -22.58 -4.97 -3.47
N LEU A 218 -21.91 -4.51 -2.41
CA LEU A 218 -20.78 -5.22 -1.82
C LEU A 218 -21.15 -6.65 -1.40
N TYR A 219 -22.38 -6.86 -0.94
CA TYR A 219 -22.88 -8.17 -0.53
C TYR A 219 -23.01 -9.14 -1.72
N GLU A 220 -23.66 -8.69 -2.79
CA GLU A 220 -23.84 -9.49 -4.00
C GLU A 220 -22.51 -9.89 -4.62
N ILE A 221 -21.52 -8.98 -4.62
CA ILE A 221 -20.19 -9.30 -5.11
C ILE A 221 -19.52 -10.33 -4.18
N TRP A 222 -19.49 -10.08 -2.87
CA TRP A 222 -18.80 -10.91 -1.89
C TRP A 222 -19.34 -12.35 -1.81
N HIS A 223 -20.65 -12.52 -1.99
CA HIS A 223 -21.33 -13.82 -1.97
C HIS A 223 -21.63 -14.38 -3.37
N GLY A 224 -21.24 -13.64 -4.42
CA GLY A 224 -21.48 -14.02 -5.80
C GLY A 224 -20.63 -15.19 -6.29
N GLU A 225 -21.00 -15.70 -7.47
CA GLU A 225 -20.37 -16.87 -8.09
C GLU A 225 -18.85 -16.74 -8.23
N LYS A 226 -18.35 -15.58 -8.67
CA LYS A 226 -16.91 -15.36 -8.90
C LYS A 226 -16.07 -15.48 -7.62
N PHE A 227 -16.53 -14.88 -6.52
CA PHE A 227 -15.85 -14.99 -5.22
C PHE A 227 -15.90 -16.43 -4.69
N ASN A 228 -17.04 -17.12 -4.83
CA ASN A 228 -17.17 -18.50 -4.37
C ASN A 228 -16.29 -19.46 -5.19
N LYS A 229 -16.21 -19.27 -6.52
CA LYS A 229 -15.30 -20.04 -7.38
C LYS A 229 -13.83 -19.86 -6.97
N LEU A 230 -13.41 -18.63 -6.65
CA LEU A 230 -12.04 -18.39 -6.14
C LEU A 230 -11.80 -19.12 -4.80
N ARG A 231 -12.79 -19.09 -3.89
CA ARG A 231 -12.71 -19.81 -2.61
C ARG A 231 -12.66 -21.33 -2.79
N GLU A 232 -13.39 -21.87 -3.77
CA GLU A 232 -13.37 -23.30 -4.12
C GLU A 232 -12.02 -23.75 -4.67
N LEU A 233 -11.40 -22.96 -5.55
CA LEU A 233 -10.04 -23.23 -6.01
C LEU A 233 -9.06 -23.35 -4.84
N ILE A 234 -9.15 -22.46 -3.86
CA ILE A 234 -8.28 -22.48 -2.67
C ILE A 234 -8.55 -23.72 -1.81
N ARG A 235 -9.83 -24.04 -1.53
CA ARG A 235 -10.20 -25.23 -0.74
C ARG A 235 -9.71 -26.54 -1.36
N ASN A 236 -9.63 -26.59 -2.69
CA ASN A 236 -9.22 -27.77 -3.43
C ASN A 236 -7.71 -27.80 -3.74
N GLY A 237 -6.91 -26.87 -3.21
CA GLY A 237 -5.46 -26.81 -3.48
C GLY A 237 -5.10 -26.37 -4.91
N LYS A 238 -6.04 -25.75 -5.63
CA LYS A 238 -5.96 -25.37 -7.04
C LYS A 238 -5.80 -23.86 -7.25
N ILE A 239 -5.34 -23.13 -6.24
CA ILE A 239 -5.26 -21.67 -6.27
C ILE A 239 -4.43 -21.16 -7.47
N PHE A 240 -3.38 -21.89 -7.87
CA PHE A 240 -2.51 -21.51 -8.98
C PHE A 240 -3.12 -21.74 -10.37
N GLU A 241 -4.31 -22.35 -10.48
CA GLU A 241 -5.10 -22.34 -11.72
C GLU A 241 -5.69 -20.94 -11.99
N ASN A 242 -5.81 -20.09 -10.97
CA ASN A 242 -6.20 -18.69 -11.11
C ASN A 242 -4.99 -17.82 -11.48
N LYS A 243 -5.02 -17.19 -12.67
CA LYS A 243 -3.88 -16.45 -13.23
C LYS A 243 -3.29 -15.38 -12.29
N PRO A 244 -4.07 -14.48 -11.65
CA PRO A 244 -3.50 -13.55 -10.66
C PRO A 244 -2.80 -14.25 -9.49
N CYS A 245 -3.29 -15.41 -9.06
CA CYS A 245 -2.70 -16.17 -7.95
C CYS A 245 -1.41 -16.90 -8.37
N ALA A 246 -1.34 -17.43 -9.59
CA ALA A 246 -0.10 -17.97 -10.17
C ALA A 246 1.02 -16.93 -10.18
N MET A 247 0.67 -15.67 -10.44
CA MET A 247 1.58 -14.53 -10.50
C MET A 247 1.84 -13.88 -9.12
N CYS A 248 1.20 -14.36 -8.05
CA CYS A 248 1.25 -13.71 -6.74
C CYS A 248 2.63 -13.84 -6.08
N HIS A 249 3.20 -12.71 -5.66
CA HIS A 249 4.45 -12.63 -4.92
C HIS A 249 4.34 -13.15 -3.49
N ASP A 250 3.17 -12.99 -2.85
CA ASP A 250 2.95 -13.44 -1.47
C ASP A 250 2.88 -14.97 -1.34
N ALA A 251 2.68 -15.67 -2.46
CA ALA A 251 2.75 -17.13 -2.53
C ALA A 251 4.18 -17.66 -2.70
N GLY A 252 5.19 -16.78 -2.76
CA GLY A 252 6.60 -17.16 -2.89
C GLY A 252 7.15 -17.84 -1.63
N LEU A 253 8.19 -18.66 -1.80
CA LEU A 253 8.91 -19.24 -0.68
C LEU A 253 9.62 -18.14 0.13
N MET A 254 9.50 -18.18 1.46
CA MET A 254 10.14 -17.22 2.35
C MET A 254 11.21 -17.87 3.21
N TYR A 255 12.30 -17.16 3.44
CA TYR A 255 13.36 -17.55 4.37
C TYR A 255 13.63 -16.41 5.36
N PRO A 256 13.97 -16.73 6.63
CA PRO A 256 14.28 -15.71 7.62
C PRO A 256 15.73 -15.23 7.51
N LYS A 257 15.94 -13.95 7.76
CA LYS A 257 17.25 -13.32 7.95
C LYS A 257 17.25 -12.53 9.25
N THR A 258 18.21 -12.80 10.12
CA THR A 258 18.41 -12.02 11.35
C THR A 258 19.36 -10.87 11.07
N VAL A 259 18.94 -9.66 11.44
CA VAL A 259 19.72 -8.43 11.28
C VAL A 259 19.91 -7.80 12.64
N LYS A 260 21.15 -7.43 12.94
CA LYS A 260 21.49 -6.70 14.17
C LYS A 260 21.34 -5.20 13.91
N ILE A 261 20.53 -4.54 14.72
CA ILE A 261 20.33 -3.08 14.70
C ILE A 261 20.59 -2.57 16.11
N GLY A 262 21.74 -1.93 16.30
CA GLY A 262 22.24 -1.61 17.65
C GLY A 262 22.30 -2.85 18.54
N ASN A 263 21.53 -2.84 19.63
CA ASN A 263 21.40 -3.97 20.57
C ASN A 263 20.21 -4.89 20.26
N LYS A 264 19.37 -4.55 19.28
CA LYS A 264 18.21 -5.35 18.89
C LYS A 264 18.59 -6.36 17.81
N GLN A 265 18.04 -7.57 17.88
CA GLN A 265 18.03 -8.50 16.75
C GLN A 265 16.63 -8.50 16.14
N ILE A 266 16.55 -8.21 14.85
CA ILE A 266 15.28 -8.17 14.11
C ILE A 266 15.29 -9.31 13.10
N LYS A 267 14.25 -10.14 13.14
CA LYS A 267 14.00 -11.18 12.14
C LYS A 267 13.21 -10.58 10.99
N ILE A 268 13.79 -10.64 9.79
CA ILE A 268 13.17 -10.19 8.55
C ILE A 268 12.87 -11.43 7.72
N TRP A 269 11.69 -11.49 7.11
CA TRP A 269 11.34 -12.53 6.15
C TRP A 269 11.62 -12.01 4.75
N LEU A 270 12.35 -12.77 3.94
CA LEU A 270 12.69 -12.45 2.57
C LEU A 270 12.10 -13.50 1.65
N TYR A 271 11.70 -13.09 0.45
CA TYR A 271 11.22 -14.00 -0.58
C TYR A 271 12.39 -14.49 -1.44
N GLU A 272 12.48 -15.79 -1.66
CA GLU A 272 13.50 -16.38 -2.53
C GLU A 272 13.29 -15.95 -3.98
N GLY A 273 14.35 -15.43 -4.62
CA GLY A 273 14.33 -15.03 -6.02
C GLY A 273 13.52 -13.77 -6.30
N GLN A 274 13.21 -12.97 -5.27
CA GLN A 274 12.46 -11.71 -5.40
C GLN A 274 13.25 -10.49 -4.91
N GLU A 275 14.56 -10.63 -4.71
CA GLU A 275 15.44 -9.54 -4.34
C GLU A 275 15.44 -8.43 -5.41
N ILE A 276 15.22 -7.20 -4.98
CA ILE A 276 15.22 -6.04 -5.89
C ILE A 276 16.62 -5.44 -5.93
N ASP A 277 17.11 -5.21 -7.15
CA ASP A 277 18.30 -4.39 -7.36
C ASP A 277 17.96 -2.90 -7.25
N VAL A 278 18.08 -2.37 -6.03
CA VAL A 278 17.80 -0.95 -5.73
C VAL A 278 18.73 0.01 -6.47
N SER A 279 19.91 -0.44 -6.93
CA SER A 279 20.79 0.42 -7.74
C SER A 279 20.18 0.78 -9.09
N LYS A 280 19.29 -0.08 -9.62
CA LYS A 280 18.55 0.14 -10.87
C LYS A 280 17.26 0.94 -10.67
N MET A 281 16.88 1.22 -9.43
CA MET A 281 15.69 2.02 -9.13
C MET A 281 16.05 3.50 -9.15
N ASP A 282 15.72 4.15 -10.26
CA ASP A 282 15.83 5.59 -10.44
C ASP A 282 14.52 6.14 -11.03
N ALA A 283 13.83 6.96 -10.26
CA ALA A 283 12.57 7.58 -10.64
C ALA A 283 12.77 8.92 -11.34
N ARG A 284 14.00 9.46 -11.35
CA ARG A 284 14.35 10.71 -12.01
C ARG A 284 14.12 10.59 -13.52
N PRO A 285 13.76 11.67 -14.20
CA PRO A 285 13.68 11.68 -15.65
C PRO A 285 15.04 11.25 -16.24
N LYS A 286 15.05 10.24 -17.11
CA LYS A 286 16.22 10.01 -17.95
C LYS A 286 16.37 11.24 -18.81
N ASN A 287 17.48 11.97 -18.70
CA ASN A 287 17.78 13.07 -19.63
C ASN A 287 17.59 12.54 -21.06
N LYS A 288 16.51 12.95 -21.73
CA LYS A 288 16.47 12.93 -23.19
C LYS A 288 17.53 13.95 -23.58
N LYS A 289 18.75 13.47 -23.83
CA LYS A 289 19.73 14.28 -24.58
C LYS A 289 19.00 14.80 -25.81
N ALA A 290 19.18 16.10 -26.06
CA ALA A 290 18.78 16.78 -27.28
C ALA A 290 18.98 15.84 -28.48
N GLN A 291 17.87 15.51 -29.15
CA GLN A 291 17.95 15.23 -30.57
C GLN A 291 17.96 16.62 -31.19
N ASP A 292 19.17 17.03 -31.61
CA ASP A 292 19.40 18.14 -32.53
C ASP A 292 18.58 17.94 -33.82
#